data_AF-A0A954LHH0-F1
#
_entry.id   AF-A0A954LHH0-F1
#
_cell.length_a   1.000
_cell.length_b   1.000
_cell.length_c   1.000
_cell.angle_alpha   90.00
_cell.angle_beta   90.00
_cell.angle_gamma   90.00
#
_symmetry.space_group_name_H-M   'P 1'
#
loop_
_entity.id
_entity.type
_entity.pdbx_description
1 polymer ?
#
loop_
_entity_poly.entity_id
_entity_poly.type
_entity_poly.pdbx_seq_one_letter_code
_entity_poly.pdbx_strand_id
1 'polypeptide(L)'
;RCHDHKFDPLSQREFYQAYAYFNNIPEFGRALKEGNSPPFIKAPTEHQQHRLRVLDEQLHQAEKRWNNLQEQLTKAQSSWEKQFSSDELHWFPSSDLIAHYPLDGDLDIQVYPPTSIPQDQVPEFADGVIEKAAKYDGHGTEVTKDLANFGYFDKFSFSFWMKPAKSTGTILSKMKDTARADGYAVRLENGHLQVNLVKRWLDDAIRVETAEALPLEQWQHIAITYDGSRVAKGIRVYVDGKPVKMTVHLDLINQSFATEEPFRIAQGGGAGSGFHGLLDDLRIFDDCLSPETVTLLSVKDPITEILALPKDNRSPGQKQKLRIYYLEHHAPKVLQTAWKHRNQLLGQRADWIESFPTVM
;
A
#
# COMPACT_ATOMS: atom_id res chain seq x y z
N ARG A 1 33.39 -33.42 8.81
CA ARG A 1 34.44 -33.78 9.81
C ARG A 1 33.83 -34.82 10.75
N CYS A 2 34.50 -35.93 11.04
CA CYS A 2 33.88 -37.10 11.72
C CYS A 2 34.71 -37.65 12.90
N HIS A 3 35.68 -36.90 13.42
CA HIS A 3 36.49 -37.32 14.56
C HIS A 3 37.01 -36.12 15.34
N ASP A 4 37.36 -36.37 16.60
CA ASP A 4 38.04 -35.42 17.49
C ASP A 4 39.52 -35.34 17.14
N HIS A 5 40.08 -34.13 17.06
CA HIS A 5 41.53 -33.95 16.94
C HIS A 5 42.15 -33.75 18.33
N LYS A 6 43.33 -34.37 18.55
CA LYS A 6 44.07 -34.39 19.82
C LYS A 6 44.36 -33.01 20.43
N PHE A 7 44.38 -31.96 19.61
CA PHE A 7 44.73 -30.60 20.02
C PHE A 7 43.54 -29.64 19.97
N ASP A 8 42.33 -30.14 19.70
CA ASP A 8 41.15 -29.29 19.75
C ASP A 8 40.75 -29.10 21.22
N PRO A 9 40.55 -27.84 21.68
CA PRO A 9 40.24 -27.55 23.07
C PRO A 9 38.81 -27.95 23.48
N LEU A 10 37.98 -28.37 22.51
CA LEU A 10 36.61 -28.84 22.69
C LEU A 10 36.41 -30.10 21.85
N SER A 11 35.69 -31.11 22.37
CA SER A 11 35.28 -32.26 21.57
C SER A 11 34.30 -31.86 20.48
N GLN A 12 34.21 -32.66 19.41
CA GLN A 12 33.25 -32.52 18.34
C GLN A 12 31.81 -32.48 18.88
N ARG A 13 31.51 -33.28 19.90
CA ARG A 13 30.20 -33.27 20.56
C ARG A 13 29.93 -31.93 21.23
N GLU A 14 30.88 -31.39 22.00
CA GLU A 14 30.74 -30.10 22.68
C GLU A 14 30.63 -28.95 21.66
N PHE A 15 31.40 -29.00 20.57
CA PHE A 15 31.28 -28.07 19.45
C PHE A 15 29.87 -28.08 18.86
N TYR A 16 29.32 -29.26 18.53
CA TYR A 16 27.96 -29.34 17.97
C TYR A 16 26.87 -29.05 18.99
N GLN A 17 27.08 -29.29 20.28
CA GLN A 17 26.14 -28.89 21.34
C GLN A 17 26.10 -27.37 21.52
N ALA A 18 27.26 -26.70 21.52
CA ALA A 18 27.34 -25.25 21.53
C ALA A 18 26.76 -24.66 20.24
N TYR A 19 27.11 -25.22 19.08
CA TYR A 19 26.53 -24.83 17.80
C TYR A 19 25.01 -24.99 17.81
N ALA A 20 24.46 -26.13 18.25
CA ALA A 20 23.01 -26.34 18.31
C ALA A 20 22.30 -25.35 19.24
N TYR A 21 22.96 -24.89 20.32
CA TYR A 21 22.41 -23.87 21.20
C TYR A 21 22.25 -22.52 20.47
N PHE A 22 23.25 -22.08 19.70
CA PHE A 22 23.21 -20.81 18.97
C PHE A 22 22.53 -20.90 17.59
N ASN A 23 22.51 -22.08 16.97
CA ASN A 23 21.93 -22.36 15.66
C ASN A 23 20.41 -22.63 15.72
N ASN A 24 19.74 -22.05 16.71
CA ASN A 24 18.27 -22.02 16.84
C ASN A 24 17.71 -20.59 16.80
N ILE A 25 18.58 -19.59 16.63
CA ILE A 25 18.17 -18.20 16.46
C ILE A 25 17.93 -17.98 14.95
N PRO A 26 16.77 -17.46 14.52
CA PRO A 26 16.52 -17.11 13.13
C PRO A 26 17.28 -15.83 12.73
N GLU A 27 18.59 -15.78 12.99
CA GLU A 27 19.49 -14.72 12.57
C GLU A 27 20.29 -15.17 11.34
N PHE A 28 20.42 -14.27 10.35
CA PHE A 28 21.14 -14.57 9.11
C PHE A 28 22.62 -14.17 9.14
N GLY A 29 23.14 -13.80 10.33
CA GLY A 29 24.51 -13.32 10.50
C GLY A 29 24.84 -12.06 9.69
N ARG A 30 23.82 -11.28 9.29
CA ARG A 30 23.95 -10.10 8.43
C ARG A 30 23.62 -8.83 9.20
N ALA A 31 24.55 -7.88 9.21
CA ALA A 31 24.30 -6.55 9.71
C ALA A 31 23.45 -5.76 8.70
N LEU A 32 22.38 -5.13 9.18
CA LEU A 32 21.74 -4.07 8.42
C LEU A 32 22.71 -2.90 8.28
N LYS A 33 22.82 -2.36 7.06
CA LYS A 33 23.74 -1.27 6.70
C LYS A 33 23.40 0.01 7.49
N GLU A 34 22.11 0.23 7.71
CA GLU A 34 21.58 1.39 8.41
C GLU A 34 20.60 0.93 9.52
N GLY A 35 20.87 1.32 10.77
CA GLY A 35 20.04 1.01 11.94
C GLY A 35 20.31 -0.36 12.59
N ASN A 36 19.50 -0.70 13.59
CA ASN A 36 19.61 -1.98 14.31
C ASN A 36 19.07 -3.14 13.49
N SER A 37 19.70 -4.31 13.62
CA SER A 37 19.24 -5.55 12.98
C SER A 37 18.07 -6.15 13.78
N PRO A 38 17.03 -6.69 13.12
CA PRO A 38 15.94 -7.38 13.83
C PRO A 38 16.44 -8.68 14.50
N PRO A 39 15.79 -9.14 15.59
CA PRO A 39 14.69 -8.46 16.28
C PRO A 39 15.20 -7.25 17.07
N PHE A 40 14.41 -6.18 17.09
CA PHE A 40 14.70 -4.99 17.89
C PHE A 40 13.44 -4.53 18.63
N ILE A 41 13.62 -3.82 19.72
CA ILE A 41 12.53 -3.18 20.49
C ILE A 41 12.69 -1.67 20.48
N LYS A 42 11.58 -0.93 20.56
CA LYS A 42 11.58 0.53 20.71
C LYS A 42 12.05 0.88 22.13
N ALA A 43 13.01 1.81 22.25
CA ALA A 43 13.61 2.25 23.51
C ALA A 43 13.52 3.78 23.66
N PRO A 44 12.31 4.36 23.80
CA PRO A 44 12.14 5.82 23.84
C PRO A 44 12.89 6.46 25.01
N THR A 45 13.47 7.63 24.75
CA THR A 45 14.06 8.50 25.79
C THR A 45 13.02 8.99 26.78
N GLU A 46 13.42 9.48 27.96
CA GLU A 46 12.49 10.05 28.95
C GLU A 46 11.65 11.20 28.37
N HIS A 47 12.26 12.07 27.56
CA HIS A 47 11.55 13.13 26.85
C HIS A 47 10.52 12.57 25.87
N GLN A 48 10.88 11.53 25.10
CA GLN A 48 9.96 10.85 24.19
C GLN A 48 8.78 10.22 24.93
N GLN A 49 9.03 9.54 26.05
CA GLN A 49 7.99 8.96 26.89
C GLN A 49 7.07 10.02 27.51
N HIS A 50 7.62 11.15 27.96
CA HIS A 50 6.82 12.25 28.48
C HIS A 50 5.91 12.83 27.40
N ARG A 51 6.44 13.13 26.21
CA ARG A 51 5.63 13.63 25.09
C ARG A 51 4.59 12.63 24.61
N LEU A 52 4.91 11.33 24.62
CA LEU A 52 3.93 10.28 24.31
C LEU A 52 2.75 10.31 25.29
N ARG A 53 3.01 10.43 26.60
CA ARG A 53 1.94 10.55 27.62
C ARG A 53 1.05 11.77 27.39
N VAL A 54 1.63 12.92 27.03
CA VAL A 54 0.87 14.12 26.69
C VAL A 54 -0.03 13.88 25.47
N LEU A 55 0.50 13.23 24.43
CA LEU A 55 -0.30 12.87 23.23
C LEU A 55 -1.39 11.86 23.56
N ASP A 56 -1.12 10.86 24.41
CA ASP A 56 -2.09 9.88 24.87
C ASP A 56 -3.24 10.55 25.64
N GLU A 57 -2.94 11.49 26.53
CA GLU A 57 -3.96 12.26 27.27
C GLU A 57 -4.81 13.13 26.34
N GLN A 58 -4.17 13.84 25.40
CA GLN A 58 -4.88 14.65 24.40
C GLN A 58 -5.79 13.79 23.53
N LEU A 59 -5.29 12.65 23.05
CA LEU A 59 -6.05 11.70 22.25
C LEU A 59 -7.24 11.17 23.04
N HIS A 60 -7.03 10.77 24.30
CA HIS A 60 -8.12 10.31 25.16
C HIS A 60 -9.25 11.35 25.30
N GLN A 61 -8.91 12.62 25.51
CA GLN A 61 -9.91 13.69 25.57
C GLN A 61 -10.62 13.92 24.22
N ALA A 62 -9.87 13.89 23.11
CA ALA A 62 -10.43 14.03 21.77
C ALA A 62 -11.38 12.87 21.43
N GLU A 63 -11.02 11.63 21.80
CA GLU A 63 -11.86 10.45 21.64
C GLU A 63 -13.13 10.52 22.49
N LYS A 64 -13.02 10.94 23.75
CA LYS A 64 -14.20 11.16 24.60
C LYS A 64 -15.14 12.20 23.99
N ARG A 65 -14.60 13.32 23.50
CA ARG A 65 -15.39 14.34 22.79
C ARG A 65 -16.06 13.77 21.54
N TRP A 66 -15.33 13.01 20.73
CA TRP A 66 -15.85 12.37 19.52
C TRP A 66 -16.97 11.37 19.83
N ASN A 67 -16.81 10.57 20.88
CA ASN A 67 -17.79 9.59 21.32
C ASN A 67 -19.09 10.26 21.81
N ASN A 68 -18.98 11.39 22.51
CA ASN A 68 -20.16 12.16 22.95
C ASN A 68 -20.95 12.78 21.79
N LEU A 69 -20.36 12.88 20.60
CA LEU A 69 -20.99 13.46 19.40
C LEU A 69 -21.64 12.42 18.48
N GLN A 70 -21.57 11.12 18.80
CA GLN A 70 -22.04 10.05 17.90
C GLN A 70 -23.55 10.10 17.63
N GLU A 71 -24.37 10.44 18.62
CA GLU A 71 -25.81 10.61 18.40
C GLU A 71 -26.12 11.80 17.50
N GLN A 72 -25.43 12.93 17.71
CA GLN A 72 -25.57 14.12 16.87
C GLN A 72 -25.15 13.81 15.44
N LEU A 73 -24.02 13.12 15.26
CA LEU A 73 -23.52 12.68 13.96
C LEU A 73 -24.53 11.80 13.23
N THR A 74 -25.08 10.79 13.90
CA THR A 74 -26.04 9.87 13.30
C THR A 74 -27.33 10.58 12.87
N LYS A 75 -27.84 11.50 13.70
CA LYS A 75 -29.01 12.32 13.37
C LYS A 75 -28.72 13.26 12.20
N ALA A 76 -27.60 13.98 12.24
CA ALA A 76 -27.23 14.97 11.23
C ALA A 76 -26.95 14.32 9.87
N GLN A 77 -26.24 13.19 9.84
CA GLN A 77 -26.06 12.39 8.63
C GLN A 77 -27.41 11.89 8.10
N SER A 78 -28.27 11.34 8.95
CA SER A 78 -29.58 10.83 8.51
C SER A 78 -30.48 11.93 7.92
N SER A 79 -30.39 13.16 8.40
CA SER A 79 -31.09 14.29 7.82
C SER A 79 -30.49 14.69 6.47
N TRP A 80 -29.16 14.74 6.37
CA TRP A 80 -28.45 15.01 5.12
C TRP A 80 -28.79 13.99 4.04
N GLU A 81 -28.75 12.69 4.35
CA GLU A 81 -29.06 11.62 3.38
C GLU A 81 -30.48 11.73 2.78
N LYS A 82 -31.43 12.32 3.50
CA LYS A 82 -32.81 12.52 2.99
C LYS A 82 -32.96 13.74 2.08
N GLN A 83 -32.05 14.70 2.18
CA GLN A 83 -32.10 15.99 1.50
C GLN A 83 -31.08 16.10 0.38
N PHE A 84 -30.05 15.25 0.40
CA PHE A 84 -28.98 15.28 -0.58
C PHE A 84 -29.50 14.84 -1.94
N SER A 85 -29.21 15.68 -2.94
CA SER A 85 -29.47 15.42 -4.34
C SER A 85 -28.30 16.01 -5.12
N SER A 86 -27.72 15.21 -6.00
CA SER A 86 -26.70 15.63 -6.95
C SER A 86 -26.83 14.77 -8.21
N ASP A 87 -26.16 15.18 -9.28
CA ASP A 87 -25.83 14.26 -10.37
C ASP A 87 -24.92 13.12 -9.85
N GLU A 88 -24.64 12.13 -10.70
CA GLU A 88 -23.77 11.02 -10.37
C GLU A 88 -22.43 11.52 -9.79
N LEU A 89 -22.10 11.05 -8.58
CA LEU A 89 -20.96 11.54 -7.83
C LEU A 89 -20.04 10.40 -7.43
N HIS A 90 -18.98 10.23 -8.21
CA HIS A 90 -17.82 9.43 -7.84
C HIS A 90 -16.93 10.22 -6.90
N TRP A 91 -16.72 9.68 -5.71
CA TRP A 91 -15.84 10.30 -4.71
C TRP A 91 -14.98 9.26 -4.03
N PHE A 92 -13.70 9.58 -3.89
CA PHE A 92 -12.71 8.79 -3.17
C PHE A 92 -11.83 9.70 -2.31
N PRO A 93 -11.24 9.19 -1.21
CA PRO A 93 -10.28 9.92 -0.40
C PRO A 93 -9.07 10.32 -1.24
N SER A 94 -8.67 11.57 -1.12
CA SER A 94 -7.52 12.15 -1.83
C SER A 94 -6.44 12.69 -0.91
N SER A 95 -6.52 12.38 0.40
CA SER A 95 -5.42 12.65 1.33
C SER A 95 -4.19 11.86 0.90
N ASP A 96 -3.03 12.52 0.85
CA ASP A 96 -1.73 11.92 0.52
C ASP A 96 -1.69 11.29 -0.89
N LEU A 97 -2.64 11.65 -1.74
CA LEU A 97 -2.71 11.26 -3.15
C LEU A 97 -1.72 12.13 -3.94
N ILE A 98 -0.78 11.50 -4.62
CA ILE A 98 0.21 12.22 -5.44
C ILE A 98 -0.08 12.09 -6.95
N ALA A 99 -0.80 11.06 -7.37
CA ALA A 99 -1.27 10.92 -8.75
C ALA A 99 -2.53 10.05 -8.83
N HIS A 100 -3.43 10.43 -9.71
CA HIS A 100 -4.62 9.66 -10.06
C HIS A 100 -4.82 9.65 -11.58
N TYR A 101 -4.86 8.45 -12.15
CA TYR A 101 -5.22 8.17 -13.53
C TYR A 101 -6.59 7.50 -13.51
N PRO A 102 -7.67 8.22 -13.87
CA PRO A 102 -8.99 7.61 -13.97
C PRO A 102 -9.01 6.50 -15.03
N LEU A 103 -8.29 6.74 -16.15
CA LEU A 103 -8.26 5.85 -17.33
C LEU A 103 -9.59 5.86 -18.11
N ASP A 104 -10.27 7.01 -18.09
CA ASP A 104 -11.61 7.23 -18.64
C ASP A 104 -11.63 7.65 -20.13
N GLY A 105 -10.71 7.12 -20.93
CA GLY A 105 -10.55 7.47 -22.36
C GLY A 105 -9.29 8.28 -22.67
N ASP A 106 -8.53 8.65 -21.66
CA ASP A 106 -7.21 9.27 -21.76
C ASP A 106 -6.28 8.80 -20.62
N LEU A 107 -5.09 9.38 -20.55
CA LEU A 107 -4.10 9.13 -19.50
C LEU A 107 -3.81 10.41 -18.71
N ASP A 108 -4.79 11.32 -18.61
CA ASP A 108 -4.62 12.56 -17.88
C ASP A 108 -4.40 12.29 -16.39
N ILE A 109 -3.40 12.97 -15.83
CA ILE A 109 -3.04 12.85 -14.42
C ILE A 109 -3.78 13.91 -13.63
N GLN A 110 -4.53 13.49 -12.62
CA GLN A 110 -5.06 14.37 -11.60
C GLN A 110 -4.07 14.48 -10.42
N VAL A 111 -3.98 15.66 -9.80
CA VAL A 111 -3.14 16.00 -8.62
C VAL A 111 -1.64 16.22 -8.91
N TYR A 112 -1.01 15.42 -9.79
CA TYR A 112 0.37 15.65 -10.23
C TYR A 112 0.42 16.68 -11.38
N PRO A 113 1.50 17.48 -11.57
CA PRO A 113 1.62 18.31 -12.77
C PRO A 113 1.47 17.46 -14.03
N PRO A 114 0.65 17.89 -15.01
CA PRO A 114 0.39 17.11 -16.20
C PRO A 114 1.71 16.83 -16.94
N THR A 115 1.93 15.57 -17.28
CA THR A 115 3.05 15.13 -18.12
C THR A 115 2.48 14.74 -19.48
N SER A 116 3.12 15.20 -20.56
CA SER A 116 2.76 14.75 -21.91
C SER A 116 3.17 13.29 -22.10
N ILE A 117 2.19 12.41 -22.32
CA ILE A 117 2.43 11.01 -22.69
C ILE A 117 2.45 10.91 -24.22
N PRO A 118 3.44 10.22 -24.82
CA PRO A 118 3.48 10.00 -26.27
C PRO A 118 2.21 9.30 -26.78
N GLN A 119 1.63 9.79 -27.88
CA GLN A 119 0.35 9.28 -28.40
C GLN A 119 0.40 7.79 -28.79
N ASP A 120 1.56 7.29 -29.20
CA ASP A 120 1.80 5.88 -29.52
C ASP A 120 1.87 4.97 -28.28
N GLN A 121 1.90 5.55 -27.08
CA GLN A 121 1.86 4.83 -25.80
C GLN A 121 0.50 4.94 -25.10
N VAL A 122 -0.48 5.61 -25.72
CA VAL A 122 -1.85 5.68 -25.22
C VAL A 122 -2.57 4.37 -25.60
N PRO A 123 -3.10 3.61 -24.63
CA PRO A 123 -3.77 2.35 -24.90
C PRO A 123 -5.13 2.56 -25.57
N GLU A 124 -5.73 1.46 -26.05
CA GLU A 124 -7.16 1.46 -26.34
C GLU A 124 -7.97 1.53 -25.04
N PHE A 125 -9.24 1.96 -25.12
CA PHE A 125 -10.13 2.00 -23.96
C PHE A 125 -11.37 1.14 -24.18
N ALA A 126 -11.87 0.54 -23.10
CA ALA A 126 -13.07 -0.29 -23.06
C ALA A 126 -13.95 0.10 -21.85
N ASP A 127 -15.08 -0.57 -21.68
CA ASP A 127 -15.94 -0.33 -20.51
C ASP A 127 -15.23 -0.74 -19.20
N GLY A 128 -15.18 0.20 -18.26
CA GLY A 128 -14.47 0.07 -16.99
C GLY A 128 -15.36 -0.36 -15.83
N VAL A 129 -14.76 -0.38 -14.65
CA VAL A 129 -15.48 -0.47 -13.36
C VAL A 129 -16.12 0.87 -13.03
N ILE A 130 -15.37 1.94 -13.29
CA ILE A 130 -15.82 3.33 -13.30
C ILE A 130 -15.68 3.77 -14.75
N GLU A 131 -16.77 4.27 -15.36
CA GLU A 131 -16.81 4.74 -16.75
C GLU A 131 -16.00 3.88 -17.78
N LYS A 132 -14.73 4.22 -18.07
CA LYS A 132 -13.88 3.46 -19.01
C LYS A 132 -12.63 2.88 -18.32
N ALA A 133 -11.95 2.00 -19.03
CA ALA A 133 -10.71 1.38 -18.58
C ALA A 133 -9.70 1.30 -19.71
N ALA A 134 -8.42 1.47 -19.38
CA ALA A 134 -7.32 1.28 -20.30
C ALA A 134 -7.10 -0.21 -20.59
N LYS A 135 -7.07 -0.57 -21.87
CA LYS A 135 -6.85 -1.91 -22.38
C LYS A 135 -5.43 -2.07 -22.87
N TYR A 136 -4.70 -2.98 -22.23
CA TYR A 136 -3.32 -3.29 -22.55
C TYR A 136 -3.21 -4.66 -23.20
N ASP A 137 -2.38 -4.77 -24.24
CA ASP A 137 -2.17 -5.97 -25.04
C ASP A 137 -0.71 -6.48 -25.01
N GLY A 138 0.04 -6.06 -23.99
CA GLY A 138 1.47 -6.31 -23.85
C GLY A 138 2.35 -5.09 -24.15
N HIS A 139 1.80 -4.02 -24.71
CA HIS A 139 2.45 -2.72 -24.82
C HIS A 139 1.87 -1.80 -23.75
N GLY A 140 2.72 -1.23 -22.89
CA GLY A 140 2.30 -0.32 -21.83
C GLY A 140 2.67 1.12 -22.10
N THR A 141 2.64 1.92 -21.05
CA THR A 141 2.85 3.37 -21.11
C THR A 141 4.01 3.75 -20.21
N GLU A 142 4.96 4.52 -20.74
CA GLU A 142 5.97 5.22 -19.96
C GLU A 142 5.45 6.62 -19.60
N VAL A 143 5.43 6.94 -18.31
CA VAL A 143 4.85 8.21 -17.82
C VAL A 143 5.95 9.26 -17.61
N THR A 144 6.63 9.22 -16.46
CA THR A 144 7.69 10.16 -16.10
C THR A 144 8.59 9.55 -15.04
N LYS A 145 9.84 10.01 -15.01
CA LYS A 145 10.79 9.66 -13.95
C LYS A 145 10.54 10.40 -12.63
N ASP A 146 9.80 11.50 -12.63
CA ASP A 146 9.63 12.33 -11.44
C ASP A 146 8.49 11.86 -10.53
N LEU A 147 7.70 10.88 -11.00
CA LEU A 147 6.59 10.27 -10.28
C LEU A 147 7.03 9.00 -9.54
N ALA A 148 6.44 8.79 -8.36
CA ALA A 148 6.60 7.58 -7.53
C ALA A 148 8.09 7.25 -7.25
N ASN A 149 8.87 8.27 -6.91
CA ASN A 149 10.30 8.17 -6.57
C ASN A 149 10.52 7.61 -5.17
N PHE A 150 10.14 6.34 -4.98
CA PHE A 150 10.23 5.67 -3.70
C PHE A 150 11.55 4.90 -3.55
N GLY A 151 12.13 5.00 -2.36
CA GLY A 151 13.19 4.17 -1.83
C GLY A 151 12.72 3.33 -0.64
N TYR A 152 13.66 2.62 -0.04
CA TYR A 152 13.37 1.64 1.02
C TYR A 152 12.83 2.18 2.35
N PHE A 153 12.93 3.48 2.62
CA PHE A 153 12.38 4.15 3.81
C PHE A 153 11.07 4.87 3.52
N ASP A 154 10.74 5.07 2.24
CA ASP A 154 9.54 5.80 1.87
C ASP A 154 8.33 4.90 2.06
N LYS A 155 7.30 5.47 2.67
CA LYS A 155 5.97 4.87 2.71
C LYS A 155 5.29 5.16 1.39
N PHE A 156 4.53 4.20 0.90
CA PHE A 156 3.74 4.43 -0.31
C PHE A 156 2.60 3.42 -0.41
N SER A 157 1.62 3.78 -1.24
CA SER A 157 0.55 2.87 -1.61
C SER A 157 0.17 3.01 -3.07
N PHE A 158 -0.25 1.89 -3.66
CA PHE A 158 -0.90 1.84 -4.97
C PHE A 158 -2.31 1.30 -4.80
N SER A 159 -3.26 1.85 -5.56
CA SER A 159 -4.65 1.36 -5.63
C SER A 159 -5.11 1.39 -7.08
N PHE A 160 -5.70 0.32 -7.57
CA PHE A 160 -6.23 0.26 -8.94
C PHE A 160 -7.23 -0.89 -9.08
N TRP A 161 -8.12 -0.80 -10.05
CA TRP A 161 -8.89 -1.93 -10.53
C TRP A 161 -8.12 -2.63 -11.65
N MET A 162 -8.18 -3.95 -11.68
CA MET A 162 -7.66 -4.72 -12.80
C MET A 162 -8.57 -5.87 -13.18
N LYS A 163 -8.56 -6.21 -14.47
CA LYS A 163 -9.12 -7.44 -15.03
C LYS A 163 -8.07 -8.11 -15.91
N PRO A 164 -7.29 -9.08 -15.37
CA PRO A 164 -6.20 -9.69 -16.10
C PRO A 164 -6.69 -10.71 -17.14
N ALA A 165 -6.17 -10.63 -18.36
CA ALA A 165 -6.43 -11.60 -19.43
C ALA A 165 -5.38 -12.72 -19.50
N LYS A 166 -4.20 -12.50 -18.91
CA LYS A 166 -3.12 -13.49 -18.80
C LYS A 166 -2.66 -13.61 -17.35
N SER A 167 -2.13 -14.78 -17.00
CA SER A 167 -1.55 -15.07 -15.69
C SER A 167 -0.16 -14.48 -15.47
N THR A 168 0.40 -13.79 -16.46
CA THR A 168 1.73 -13.18 -16.41
C THR A 168 1.71 -11.80 -17.05
N GLY A 169 2.41 -10.85 -16.44
CA GLY A 169 2.60 -9.51 -17.00
C GLY A 169 2.85 -8.46 -15.91
N THR A 170 3.59 -7.41 -16.23
CA THR A 170 3.92 -6.32 -15.31
C THR A 170 2.83 -5.25 -15.32
N ILE A 171 2.20 -4.99 -14.17
CA ILE A 171 1.15 -3.98 -14.03
C ILE A 171 1.74 -2.59 -13.80
N LEU A 172 2.68 -2.47 -12.85
CA LEU A 172 3.35 -1.21 -12.53
C LEU A 172 4.84 -1.47 -12.39
N SER A 173 5.68 -0.58 -12.91
CA SER A 173 7.10 -0.69 -12.66
C SER A 173 7.82 0.66 -12.64
N LYS A 174 8.89 0.70 -11.85
CA LYS A 174 9.93 1.71 -11.92
C LYS A 174 11.24 1.00 -11.70
N MET A 175 11.73 0.39 -12.76
CA MET A 175 12.98 -0.38 -12.82
C MET A 175 13.52 -0.31 -14.23
N LYS A 176 14.80 -0.67 -14.40
CA LYS A 176 15.36 -0.81 -15.74
C LYS A 176 14.57 -1.87 -16.50
N ASP A 177 14.25 -1.63 -17.76
CA ASP A 177 13.44 -2.56 -18.57
C ASP A 177 14.24 -3.79 -19.04
N THR A 178 14.70 -4.56 -18.06
CA THR A 178 15.42 -5.81 -18.20
C THR A 178 14.93 -6.76 -17.10
N ALA A 179 14.94 -8.06 -17.36
CA ALA A 179 14.51 -9.03 -16.37
C ALA A 179 15.35 -8.91 -15.09
N ARG A 180 14.68 -8.89 -13.94
CA ARG A 180 15.30 -8.93 -12.60
C ARG A 180 16.19 -7.70 -12.29
N ALA A 181 15.84 -6.55 -12.86
CA ALA A 181 16.53 -5.28 -12.63
C ALA A 181 16.34 -4.71 -11.22
N ASP A 182 17.11 -3.66 -10.90
CA ASP A 182 16.90 -2.83 -9.72
C ASP A 182 15.77 -1.81 -9.92
N GLY A 183 15.11 -1.44 -8.83
CA GLY A 183 13.86 -0.69 -8.81
C GLY A 183 12.75 -1.46 -8.11
N TYR A 184 11.50 -1.14 -8.45
CA TYR A 184 10.35 -1.89 -7.96
C TYR A 184 9.35 -2.22 -9.07
N ALA A 185 8.60 -3.32 -8.89
CA ALA A 185 7.51 -3.69 -9.78
C ALA A 185 6.40 -4.46 -9.08
N VAL A 186 5.19 -4.26 -9.61
CA VAL A 186 3.99 -5.04 -9.34
C VAL A 186 3.70 -5.84 -10.60
N ARG A 187 3.67 -7.17 -10.51
CA ARG A 187 3.50 -8.06 -11.67
C ARG A 187 2.69 -9.29 -11.33
N LEU A 188 2.06 -9.90 -12.33
CA LEU A 188 1.54 -11.26 -12.26
C LEU A 188 2.63 -12.26 -12.68
N GLU A 189 2.73 -13.35 -11.94
CA GLU A 189 3.52 -14.53 -12.28
C GLU A 189 2.69 -15.78 -11.94
N ASN A 190 2.34 -16.57 -12.96
CA ASN A 190 1.45 -17.73 -12.82
C ASN A 190 0.14 -17.43 -12.06
N GLY A 191 -0.40 -16.23 -12.22
CA GLY A 191 -1.64 -15.75 -11.59
C GLY A 191 -1.44 -15.17 -10.20
N HIS A 192 -0.26 -15.30 -9.60
CA HIS A 192 0.06 -14.70 -8.31
C HIS A 192 0.53 -13.26 -8.51
N LEU A 193 0.01 -12.34 -7.71
CA LEU A 193 0.46 -10.94 -7.73
C LEU A 193 1.74 -10.83 -6.89
N GLN A 194 2.83 -10.45 -7.54
CA GLN A 194 4.13 -10.22 -6.92
C GLN A 194 4.38 -8.74 -6.72
N VAL A 195 4.92 -8.41 -5.54
CA VAL A 195 5.48 -7.09 -5.22
C VAL A 195 6.97 -7.28 -4.98
N ASN A 196 7.78 -6.68 -5.85
CA ASN A 196 9.23 -6.82 -5.84
C ASN A 196 9.86 -5.45 -5.58
N LEU A 197 10.58 -5.30 -4.47
CA LEU A 197 11.41 -4.15 -4.13
C LEU A 197 12.87 -4.60 -4.21
N VAL A 198 13.61 -4.16 -5.22
CA VAL A 198 14.84 -4.82 -5.64
C VAL A 198 15.98 -3.82 -5.75
N LYS A 199 17.09 -4.08 -5.03
CA LYS A 199 18.39 -3.53 -5.39
C LYS A 199 19.26 -4.55 -6.12
N ARG A 200 19.24 -5.80 -5.68
CA ARG A 200 19.83 -6.96 -6.37
C ARG A 200 18.91 -8.15 -6.19
N TRP A 201 18.47 -8.73 -7.30
CA TRP A 201 17.41 -9.74 -7.32
C TRP A 201 17.63 -10.94 -6.39
N LEU A 202 18.87 -11.43 -6.31
CA LEU A 202 19.20 -12.68 -5.60
C LEU A 202 19.43 -12.49 -4.10
N ASP A 203 19.89 -11.32 -3.65
CA ASP A 203 20.44 -11.15 -2.29
C ASP A 203 20.21 -9.78 -1.64
N ASP A 204 19.50 -8.86 -2.29
CA ASP A 204 19.24 -7.50 -1.80
C ASP A 204 17.87 -7.01 -2.31
N ALA A 205 16.82 -7.66 -1.82
CA ALA A 205 15.45 -7.38 -2.23
C ALA A 205 14.45 -7.83 -1.15
N ILE A 206 13.25 -7.24 -1.20
CA ILE A 206 12.03 -7.82 -0.66
C ILE A 206 11.22 -8.31 -1.85
N ARG A 207 10.88 -9.61 -1.86
CA ARG A 207 10.04 -10.21 -2.89
C ARG A 207 8.95 -11.02 -2.23
N VAL A 208 7.71 -10.59 -2.42
CA VAL A 208 6.52 -11.23 -1.87
C VAL A 208 5.52 -11.49 -2.98
N GLU A 209 4.66 -12.47 -2.78
CA GLU A 209 3.55 -12.75 -3.68
C GLU A 209 2.29 -13.15 -2.92
N THR A 210 1.12 -13.00 -3.56
CA THR A 210 -0.13 -13.53 -3.00
C THR A 210 -0.05 -15.05 -2.87
N ALA A 211 -0.54 -15.60 -1.76
CA ALA A 211 -0.54 -17.05 -1.55
C ALA A 211 -1.51 -17.77 -2.51
N GLU A 212 -2.57 -17.09 -2.94
CA GLU A 212 -3.55 -17.58 -3.90
C GLU A 212 -3.39 -16.84 -5.23
N ALA A 213 -3.67 -17.56 -6.32
CA ALA A 213 -3.73 -16.98 -7.66
C ALA A 213 -4.99 -16.13 -7.82
N LEU A 214 -4.86 -15.01 -8.52
CA LEU A 214 -5.96 -14.12 -8.83
C LEU A 214 -6.75 -14.63 -10.06
N PRO A 215 -8.09 -14.58 -10.02
CA PRO A 215 -8.92 -15.01 -11.14
C PRO A 215 -8.68 -14.15 -12.39
N LEU A 216 -8.57 -14.83 -13.54
CA LEU A 216 -8.54 -14.17 -14.84
C LEU A 216 -9.95 -13.74 -15.25
N GLU A 217 -10.02 -12.75 -16.12
CA GLU A 217 -11.26 -12.25 -16.73
C GLU A 217 -12.31 -11.75 -15.71
N GLN A 218 -11.87 -11.35 -14.52
CA GLN A 218 -12.72 -10.79 -13.48
C GLN A 218 -12.12 -9.46 -12.97
N TRP A 219 -13.00 -8.48 -12.78
CA TRP A 219 -12.61 -7.22 -12.16
C TRP A 219 -12.33 -7.42 -10.67
N GLN A 220 -11.19 -6.91 -10.22
CA GLN A 220 -10.77 -6.95 -8.83
C GLN A 220 -10.12 -5.62 -8.47
N HIS A 221 -10.41 -5.13 -7.27
CA HIS A 221 -9.68 -3.98 -6.73
C HIS A 221 -8.42 -4.45 -6.02
N ILE A 222 -7.27 -3.94 -6.44
CA ILE A 222 -5.97 -4.23 -5.84
C ILE A 222 -5.49 -2.98 -5.11
N ALA A 223 -5.11 -3.16 -3.84
CA ALA A 223 -4.34 -2.17 -3.12
C ALA A 223 -3.07 -2.79 -2.54
N ILE A 224 -1.97 -2.04 -2.61
CA ILE A 224 -0.66 -2.43 -2.10
C ILE A 224 -0.18 -1.30 -1.20
N THR A 225 0.25 -1.63 0.01
CA THR A 225 0.78 -0.65 0.97
C THR A 225 2.16 -1.09 1.43
N TYR A 226 3.10 -0.16 1.55
CA TYR A 226 4.41 -0.38 2.14
C TYR A 226 4.69 0.68 3.22
N ASP A 227 5.11 0.22 4.39
CA ASP A 227 5.29 1.05 5.60
C ASP A 227 6.73 1.57 5.80
N GLY A 228 7.64 1.35 4.84
CA GLY A 228 9.04 1.78 4.98
C GLY A 228 9.87 0.94 5.97
N SER A 229 9.33 -0.17 6.50
CA SER A 229 9.99 -0.97 7.54
C SER A 229 11.21 -1.76 7.07
N ARG A 230 11.40 -1.91 5.76
CA ARG A 230 12.46 -2.71 5.13
C ARG A 230 12.38 -4.21 5.43
N VAL A 231 11.19 -4.69 5.76
CA VAL A 231 10.92 -6.13 5.91
C VAL A 231 9.67 -6.52 5.13
N ALA A 232 9.58 -7.78 4.73
CA ALA A 232 8.46 -8.30 3.93
C ALA A 232 7.09 -8.09 4.59
N LYS A 233 7.04 -8.12 5.94
CA LYS A 233 5.82 -7.86 6.72
C LYS A 233 5.30 -6.42 6.57
N GLY A 234 6.15 -5.49 6.15
CA GLY A 234 5.79 -4.11 5.84
C GLY A 234 5.01 -3.96 4.55
N ILE A 235 5.08 -4.94 3.65
CA ILE A 235 4.27 -4.99 2.43
C ILE A 235 2.96 -5.71 2.74
N ARG A 236 1.84 -5.06 2.43
CA ARG A 236 0.51 -5.69 2.47
C ARG A 236 -0.18 -5.53 1.14
N VAL A 237 -0.88 -6.58 0.75
CA VAL A 237 -1.74 -6.60 -0.44
C VAL A 237 -3.17 -6.82 0.01
N TYR A 238 -4.09 -6.13 -0.64
CA TYR A 238 -5.51 -6.24 -0.43
C TYR A 238 -6.20 -6.50 -1.76
N VAL A 239 -7.17 -7.41 -1.75
CA VAL A 239 -8.03 -7.73 -2.88
C VAL A 239 -9.47 -7.45 -2.46
N ASP A 240 -10.16 -6.61 -3.23
CA ASP A 240 -11.52 -6.14 -2.95
C ASP A 240 -11.67 -5.55 -1.53
N GLY A 241 -10.64 -4.84 -1.09
CA GLY A 241 -10.57 -4.18 0.22
C GLY A 241 -10.19 -5.10 1.38
N LYS A 242 -9.94 -6.40 1.15
CA LYS A 242 -9.59 -7.37 2.20
C LYS A 242 -8.13 -7.76 2.13
N PRO A 243 -7.40 -7.83 3.26
CA PRO A 243 -6.01 -8.25 3.26
C PRO A 243 -5.90 -9.72 2.82
N VAL A 244 -4.91 -10.02 1.98
CA VAL A 244 -4.64 -11.40 1.53
C VAL A 244 -3.36 -11.95 2.15
N LYS A 245 -3.27 -13.28 2.25
CA LYS A 245 -2.07 -13.95 2.74
C LYS A 245 -0.95 -13.80 1.71
N MET A 246 0.25 -13.51 2.20
CA MET A 246 1.45 -13.39 1.38
C MET A 246 2.41 -14.56 1.60
N THR A 247 3.10 -14.95 0.53
CA THR A 247 4.28 -15.82 0.54
C THR A 247 5.52 -14.93 0.40
N VAL A 248 6.53 -15.15 1.22
CA VAL A 248 7.79 -14.40 1.19
C VAL A 248 8.85 -15.23 0.46
N HIS A 249 9.36 -14.71 -0.65
CA HIS A 249 10.45 -15.35 -1.42
C HIS A 249 11.82 -14.86 -0.98
N LEU A 250 11.90 -13.58 -0.61
CA LEU A 250 13.13 -12.96 -0.16
C LEU A 250 12.81 -11.78 0.75
N ASP A 251 13.56 -11.64 1.83
CA ASP A 251 13.43 -10.54 2.80
C ASP A 251 14.82 -10.10 3.28
N LEU A 252 15.63 -9.60 2.34
CA LEU A 252 17.05 -9.32 2.55
C LEU A 252 17.46 -7.92 2.07
N ILE A 253 16.52 -7.00 1.88
CA ILE A 253 16.84 -5.64 1.42
C ILE A 253 17.73 -4.95 2.46
N ASN A 254 18.79 -4.31 1.98
CA ASN A 254 19.73 -3.58 2.83
C ASN A 254 20.18 -2.26 2.20
N GLN A 255 19.69 -1.96 1.00
CA GLN A 255 20.01 -0.76 0.24
C GLN A 255 18.74 -0.22 -0.41
N SER A 256 18.73 1.09 -0.69
CA SER A 256 17.59 1.69 -1.38
C SER A 256 17.43 1.11 -2.77
N PHE A 257 16.17 0.82 -3.14
CA PHE A 257 15.76 0.43 -4.48
C PHE A 257 15.35 1.64 -5.35
N ALA A 258 15.52 2.87 -4.84
CA ALA A 258 15.27 4.07 -5.64
C ALA A 258 16.09 4.07 -6.94
N THR A 259 15.48 4.55 -8.02
CA THR A 259 16.04 4.53 -9.37
C THR A 259 15.57 5.75 -10.17
N GLU A 260 16.38 6.17 -11.13
CA GLU A 260 16.08 7.28 -12.06
C GLU A 260 15.24 6.84 -13.28
N GLU A 261 14.85 5.56 -13.31
CA GLU A 261 14.00 5.02 -14.36
C GLU A 261 12.60 5.65 -14.34
N PRO A 262 11.95 5.81 -15.50
CA PRO A 262 10.59 6.32 -15.55
C PRO A 262 9.61 5.32 -14.94
N PHE A 263 8.55 5.86 -14.34
CA PHE A 263 7.41 5.07 -13.92
C PHE A 263 6.63 4.60 -15.15
N ARG A 264 6.26 3.32 -15.16
CA ARG A 264 5.57 2.65 -16.28
C ARG A 264 4.32 1.95 -15.80
N ILE A 265 3.27 2.05 -16.61
CA ILE A 265 2.00 1.35 -16.45
C ILE A 265 1.95 0.23 -17.50
N ALA A 266 1.52 -0.96 -17.10
CA ALA A 266 1.38 -2.16 -17.92
C ALA A 266 2.66 -2.63 -18.65
N GLN A 267 3.84 -2.14 -18.24
CA GLN A 267 5.13 -2.46 -18.86
C GLN A 267 6.26 -2.52 -17.83
N GLY A 268 7.32 -3.26 -18.17
CA GLY A 268 8.62 -3.21 -17.53
C GLY A 268 9.09 -4.57 -17.00
N GLY A 269 10.40 -4.71 -16.81
CA GLY A 269 11.01 -5.97 -16.37
C GLY A 269 11.42 -6.90 -17.52
N GLY A 270 11.67 -6.33 -18.70
CA GLY A 270 12.25 -7.00 -19.87
C GLY A 270 11.28 -7.10 -21.04
N ALA A 271 11.80 -7.39 -22.23
CA ALA A 271 11.01 -7.52 -23.45
C ALA A 271 9.90 -8.59 -23.31
N GLY A 272 8.68 -8.25 -23.74
CA GLY A 272 7.52 -9.15 -23.71
C GLY A 272 6.89 -9.35 -22.33
N SER A 273 7.29 -8.57 -21.32
CA SER A 273 6.76 -8.66 -19.96
C SER A 273 5.47 -7.85 -19.72
N GLY A 274 4.93 -7.17 -20.73
CA GLY A 274 3.80 -6.27 -20.57
C GLY A 274 2.50 -6.96 -20.15
N PHE A 275 1.67 -6.21 -19.43
CA PHE A 275 0.36 -6.67 -18.95
C PHE A 275 -0.63 -6.81 -20.11
N HIS A 276 -1.49 -7.82 -19.99
CA HIS A 276 -2.60 -8.04 -20.91
C HIS A 276 -3.89 -8.05 -20.10
N GLY A 277 -4.82 -7.15 -20.40
CA GLY A 277 -6.06 -7.01 -19.66
C GLY A 277 -6.53 -5.55 -19.59
N LEU A 278 -7.39 -5.27 -18.62
CA LEU A 278 -7.90 -3.92 -18.35
C LEU A 278 -7.36 -3.40 -17.02
N LEU A 279 -6.98 -2.13 -16.98
CA LEU A 279 -6.67 -1.37 -15.78
C LEU A 279 -7.58 -0.15 -15.71
N ASP A 280 -7.98 0.20 -14.51
CA ASP A 280 -8.90 1.30 -14.24
C ASP A 280 -8.52 1.95 -12.90
N ASP A 281 -8.71 3.27 -12.80
CA ASP A 281 -8.71 4.03 -11.55
C ASP A 281 -7.40 3.97 -10.73
N LEU A 282 -6.24 4.05 -11.41
CA LEU A 282 -4.93 3.95 -10.79
C LEU A 282 -4.63 5.18 -9.92
N ARG A 283 -4.39 4.93 -8.63
CA ARG A 283 -3.98 5.93 -7.63
C ARG A 283 -2.66 5.57 -6.99
N ILE A 284 -1.86 6.61 -6.76
CA ILE A 284 -0.55 6.54 -6.12
C ILE A 284 -0.54 7.49 -4.94
N PHE A 285 -0.12 6.97 -3.79
CA PHE A 285 -0.01 7.69 -2.53
C PHE A 285 1.43 7.68 -2.02
N ASP A 286 1.87 8.78 -1.40
CA ASP A 286 3.17 8.89 -0.72
C ASP A 286 3.10 8.56 0.77
N ASP A 287 2.06 7.81 1.17
CA ASP A 287 1.91 7.27 2.52
C ASP A 287 1.41 5.81 2.50
N CYS A 288 1.55 5.13 3.63
CA CYS A 288 1.06 3.78 3.86
C CYS A 288 -0.41 3.84 4.30
N LEU A 289 -1.32 3.57 3.35
CA LEU A 289 -2.75 3.63 3.60
C LEU A 289 -3.20 2.65 4.70
N SER A 290 -4.18 3.09 5.48
CA SER A 290 -4.83 2.24 6.48
C SER A 290 -5.78 1.23 5.81
N PRO A 291 -6.06 0.08 6.46
CA PRO A 291 -7.04 -0.89 5.94
C PRO A 291 -8.42 -0.29 5.68
N GLU A 292 -8.83 0.70 6.48
CA GLU A 292 -10.10 1.40 6.32
C GLU A 292 -10.14 2.23 5.04
N THR A 293 -9.07 2.97 4.74
CA THR A 293 -8.96 3.74 3.48
C THR A 293 -8.92 2.81 2.28
N VAL A 294 -8.17 1.72 2.36
CA VAL A 294 -8.12 0.68 1.31
C VAL A 294 -9.50 0.06 1.06
N THR A 295 -10.25 -0.23 2.12
CA THR A 295 -11.63 -0.74 2.00
C THR A 295 -12.55 0.26 1.32
N LEU A 296 -12.35 1.56 1.55
CA LEU A 296 -13.16 2.61 0.93
C LEU A 296 -12.84 2.72 -0.56
N LEU A 297 -11.56 2.66 -0.95
CA LEU A 297 -11.11 2.67 -2.35
C LEU A 297 -11.70 1.50 -3.16
N SER A 298 -11.95 0.34 -2.55
CA SER A 298 -12.58 -0.80 -3.23
C SER A 298 -14.09 -0.66 -3.46
N VAL A 299 -14.74 0.38 -2.94
CA VAL A 299 -16.18 0.63 -3.13
C VAL A 299 -16.36 1.50 -4.36
N LYS A 300 -16.62 0.85 -5.50
CA LYS A 300 -16.86 1.53 -6.79
C LYS A 300 -18.11 2.39 -6.85
N ASP A 301 -19.13 2.06 -6.05
CA ASP A 301 -20.45 2.67 -6.20
C ASP A 301 -20.39 4.20 -5.95
N PRO A 302 -21.03 5.03 -6.80
CA PRO A 302 -21.19 6.47 -6.57
C PRO A 302 -21.90 6.76 -5.25
N ILE A 303 -21.62 7.92 -4.67
CA ILE A 303 -22.31 8.39 -3.45
C ILE A 303 -23.84 8.40 -3.67
N THR A 304 -24.30 8.85 -4.84
CA THR A 304 -25.71 8.92 -5.21
C THR A 304 -26.38 7.55 -5.29
N GLU A 305 -25.72 6.54 -5.86
CA GLU A 305 -26.25 5.18 -5.93
C GLU A 305 -26.33 4.55 -4.54
N ILE A 306 -25.32 4.74 -3.69
CA ILE A 306 -25.35 4.21 -2.33
C ILE A 306 -26.50 4.85 -1.54
N LEU A 307 -26.76 6.15 -1.73
CA LEU A 307 -27.87 6.86 -1.08
C LEU A 307 -29.23 6.31 -1.52
N ALA A 308 -29.37 5.89 -2.78
CA ALA A 308 -30.59 5.29 -3.31
C ALA A 308 -30.90 3.90 -2.69
N LEU A 309 -29.88 3.19 -2.19
CA LEU A 309 -30.07 1.92 -1.50
C LEU A 309 -30.72 2.11 -0.12
N PRO A 310 -31.64 1.21 0.29
CA PRO A 310 -32.11 1.13 1.67
C PRO A 310 -30.94 0.98 2.66
N LYS A 311 -30.98 1.69 3.80
CA LYS A 311 -29.88 1.72 4.78
C LYS A 311 -29.39 0.34 5.22
N ASP A 312 -30.32 -0.62 5.35
CA ASP A 312 -30.02 -1.97 5.81
C ASP A 312 -29.38 -2.84 4.72
N ASN A 313 -29.55 -2.47 3.44
CA ASN A 313 -28.97 -3.17 2.29
C ASN A 313 -27.57 -2.66 1.93
N ARG A 314 -27.12 -1.55 2.52
CA ARG A 314 -25.79 -0.99 2.27
C ARG A 314 -24.71 -1.87 2.91
N SER A 315 -23.66 -2.18 2.15
CA SER A 315 -22.49 -2.91 2.64
C SER A 315 -21.73 -2.10 3.70
N PRO A 316 -20.87 -2.72 4.53
CA PRO A 316 -20.03 -2.00 5.48
C PRO A 316 -19.13 -0.94 4.81
N GLY A 317 -18.54 -1.26 3.66
CA GLY A 317 -17.72 -0.32 2.88
C GLY A 317 -18.53 0.88 2.36
N GLN A 318 -19.74 0.63 1.83
CA GLN A 318 -20.65 1.69 1.38
C GLN A 318 -21.07 2.62 2.52
N LYS A 319 -21.40 2.06 3.70
CA LYS A 319 -21.72 2.85 4.90
C LYS A 319 -20.54 3.71 5.33
N GLN A 320 -19.33 3.17 5.27
CA GLN A 320 -18.11 3.91 5.60
C GLN A 320 -17.82 5.01 4.58
N LYS A 321 -17.93 4.74 3.28
CA LYS A 321 -17.77 5.73 2.20
C LYS A 321 -18.68 6.94 2.40
N LEU A 322 -19.98 6.70 2.63
CA LEU A 322 -20.93 7.76 2.94
C LEU A 322 -20.58 8.52 4.23
N ARG A 323 -20.16 7.82 5.28
CA ARG A 323 -19.79 8.43 6.56
C ARG A 323 -18.62 9.39 6.40
N ILE A 324 -17.56 8.99 5.69
CA ILE A 324 -16.39 9.85 5.49
C ILE A 324 -16.74 11.01 4.56
N TYR A 325 -17.40 10.77 3.43
CA TYR A 325 -17.87 11.83 2.53
C TYR A 325 -18.69 12.89 3.28
N TYR A 326 -19.66 12.46 4.09
CA TYR A 326 -20.46 13.35 4.91
C TYR A 326 -19.61 14.17 5.89
N LEU A 327 -18.68 13.52 6.59
CA LEU A 327 -17.81 14.19 7.57
C LEU A 327 -16.87 15.22 6.94
N GLU A 328 -16.44 15.01 5.71
CA GLU A 328 -15.56 15.93 5.01
C GLU A 328 -16.29 17.15 4.46
N HIS A 329 -17.49 16.95 3.88
CA HIS A 329 -18.12 17.98 3.05
C HIS A 329 -19.36 18.62 3.68
N HIS A 330 -20.09 17.88 4.52
CA HIS A 330 -21.46 18.28 4.90
C HIS A 330 -21.72 18.30 6.41
N ALA A 331 -20.90 17.63 7.22
CA ALA A 331 -21.10 17.60 8.65
C ALA A 331 -20.99 19.00 9.27
N PRO A 332 -21.79 19.34 10.29
CA PRO A 332 -21.60 20.55 11.07
C PRO A 332 -20.15 20.74 11.53
N LYS A 333 -19.65 21.98 11.52
CA LYS A 333 -18.25 22.31 11.88
C LYS A 333 -17.80 21.67 13.20
N VAL A 334 -18.68 21.59 14.19
CA VAL A 334 -18.37 20.95 15.48
C VAL A 334 -17.98 19.48 15.33
N LEU A 335 -18.66 18.73 14.45
CA LEU A 335 -18.34 17.34 14.15
C LEU A 335 -17.05 17.24 13.34
N GLN A 336 -16.89 18.07 12.31
CA GLN A 336 -15.69 18.09 11.48
C GLN A 336 -14.43 18.39 12.31
N THR A 337 -14.48 19.41 13.16
CA THR A 337 -13.36 19.79 14.03
C THR A 337 -13.02 18.67 15.01
N ALA A 338 -14.02 18.04 15.63
CA ALA A 338 -13.77 16.94 16.56
C ALA A 338 -13.15 15.72 15.86
N TRP A 339 -13.67 15.36 14.68
CA TRP A 339 -13.15 14.27 13.87
C TRP A 339 -11.72 14.52 13.39
N LYS A 340 -11.48 15.68 12.77
CA LYS A 340 -10.15 16.09 12.26
C LYS A 340 -9.12 16.16 13.38
N HIS A 341 -9.48 16.74 14.53
CA HIS A 341 -8.58 16.82 15.68
C HIS A 341 -8.20 15.44 16.23
N ARG A 342 -9.17 14.51 16.36
CA ARG A 342 -8.90 13.14 16.76
C ARG A 342 -7.93 12.45 15.79
N ASN A 343 -8.19 12.54 14.48
CA ASN A 343 -7.35 11.90 13.47
C ASN A 343 -5.95 12.51 13.41
N GLN A 344 -5.84 13.83 13.57
CA GLN A 344 -4.55 14.52 13.67
C GLN A 344 -3.72 14.00 14.86
N LEU A 345 -4.34 13.82 16.02
CA LEU A 345 -3.66 13.27 17.20
C LEU A 345 -3.25 11.80 17.00
N LEU A 346 -4.08 11.00 16.31
CA LEU A 346 -3.71 9.62 15.94
C LEU A 346 -2.46 9.59 15.05
N GLY A 347 -2.40 10.44 14.02
CA GLY A 347 -1.24 10.58 13.14
C GLY A 347 0.00 11.04 13.92
N GLN A 348 -0.10 12.15 14.65
CA GLN A 348 1.01 12.68 15.47
C GLN A 348 1.55 11.66 16.47
N ARG A 349 0.67 10.85 17.07
CA ARG A 349 1.06 9.78 17.97
C ARG A 349 1.81 8.67 17.24
N ALA A 350 1.32 8.24 16.09
CA ALA A 350 1.98 7.23 15.27
C ALA A 350 3.37 7.69 14.84
N ASP A 351 3.49 8.89 14.27
CA ASP A 351 4.76 9.49 13.85
C ASP A 351 5.74 9.62 15.01
N TRP A 352 5.23 10.00 16.20
CA TRP A 352 6.06 10.10 17.39
C TRP A 352 6.64 8.76 17.82
N ILE A 353 5.83 7.69 17.80
CA ILE A 353 6.29 6.33 18.12
C ILE A 353 7.31 5.83 17.09
N GLU A 354 7.13 6.17 15.82
CA GLU A 354 8.09 5.82 14.77
C GLU A 354 9.47 6.43 15.02
N SER A 355 9.51 7.68 15.53
CA SER A 355 10.75 8.38 15.89
C SER A 355 11.55 7.75 17.03
N PHE A 356 10.99 6.77 17.74
CA PHE A 356 11.68 6.14 18.86
C PHE A 356 12.90 5.35 18.38
N PRO A 357 14.06 5.53 19.03
CA PRO A 357 15.22 4.72 18.71
C PRO A 357 14.91 3.26 19.01
N THR A 358 15.59 2.37 18.31
CA THR A 358 15.54 0.93 18.54
C THR A 358 16.77 0.48 19.30
N VAL A 359 16.70 -0.69 19.93
CA VAL A 359 17.83 -1.44 20.47
C VAL A 359 17.64 -2.93 20.12
N MET A 360 18.75 -3.64 19.92
CA MET A 360 18.76 -5.11 19.71
C MET A 360 18.63 -5.84 21.03
#